data_AF-A0A846N6B5-F1
#
_entry.id   AF-A0A846N6B5-F1
#
_cell.length_a   1.000
_cell.length_b   1.000
_cell.length_c   1.000
_cell.angle_alpha   90.00
_cell.angle_beta   90.00
_cell.angle_gamma   90.00
#
_symmetry.space_group_name_H-M   'P 1'
#
loop_
_entity.id
_entity.type
_entity.pdbx_description
1 polymer ?
#
loop_
_entity_poly.entity_id
_entity_poly.type
_entity_poly.pdbx_seq_one_letter_code
_entity_poly.pdbx_strand_id
1 'polypeptide(L)' 'MMKKGIIEEIFSKAKFGNEAETYFVSYRDFETIKEISLPNFIHESENFQKIPISRITKIRKNNTILFEKILTKDE' A
#
# COMPACT_ATOMS: atom_id res chain seq x y z
N MET A 1 15.53 -9.84 3.08
CA MET A 1 15.18 -9.10 1.85
C MET A 1 13.95 -9.76 1.21
N MET A 2 12.70 -9.29 1.41
CA MET A 2 11.53 -9.84 0.65
C MET A 2 10.15 -9.17 0.91
N LYS A 3 10.08 -7.87 1.22
CA LYS A 3 8.75 -7.18 1.33
C LYS A 3 8.66 -5.90 0.49
N LYS A 4 9.78 -5.16 0.38
CA LYS A 4 9.83 -3.92 -0.42
C LYS A 4 9.60 -4.17 -1.91
N GLY A 5 10.24 -5.19 -2.49
CA GLY A 5 10.11 -5.52 -3.91
C GLY A 5 8.70 -5.91 -4.35
N ILE A 6 7.92 -6.58 -3.48
CA ILE A 6 6.52 -6.95 -3.78
C ILE A 6 5.66 -5.68 -3.88
N ILE A 7 5.86 -4.74 -2.95
CA ILE A 7 5.13 -3.48 -2.96
C ILE A 7 5.53 -2.66 -4.20
N GLU A 8 6.82 -2.55 -4.50
CA GLU A 8 7.31 -1.85 -5.69
C GLU A 8 6.75 -2.46 -7.00
N GLU A 9 6.61 -3.78 -7.06
CA GLU A 9 6.00 -4.48 -8.19
C GLU A 9 4.49 -4.19 -8.31
N ILE A 10 3.75 -4.23 -7.19
CA ILE A 10 2.32 -3.90 -7.17
C ILE A 10 2.09 -2.46 -7.61
N PHE A 11 2.88 -1.52 -7.10
CA PHE A 11 2.80 -0.11 -7.47
C PHE A 11 3.17 0.12 -8.93
N SER A 12 4.17 -0.59 -9.46
CA SER A 12 4.49 -0.54 -10.88
C SER A 12 3.31 -1.03 -11.72
N LYS A 13 2.77 -2.21 -11.41
CA LYS A 13 1.59 -2.77 -12.10
C LYS A 13 0.38 -1.84 -12.03
N ALA A 14 0.15 -1.20 -10.89
CA ALA A 14 -0.95 -0.25 -10.70
C ALA A 14 -0.74 1.06 -11.46
N LYS A 15 0.50 1.56 -11.57
CA LYS A 15 0.84 2.79 -12.31
C LYS A 15 0.75 2.60 -13.82
N PHE A 16 1.12 1.42 -14.33
CA PHE A 16 1.07 1.11 -15.76
C PHE A 16 -0.28 0.53 -16.22
N GLY A 17 -1.08 0.02 -15.29
CA GLY A 17 -2.43 -0.45 -15.58
C GLY A 17 -3.42 0.71 -15.54
N ASN A 18 -4.36 0.74 -16.49
CA ASN A 18 -5.49 1.67 -16.52
C ASN A 18 -6.51 1.46 -15.36
N GLU A 19 -6.11 0.70 -14.34
CA GLU A 19 -6.93 0.21 -13.23
C GLU A 19 -6.37 0.70 -11.88
N ALA A 20 -5.53 1.74 -11.83
CA ALA A 20 -4.93 2.27 -10.60
C ALA A 20 -5.98 2.52 -9.49
N GLU A 21 -7.19 2.94 -9.86
CA GLU A 21 -8.32 3.19 -8.97
C GLU A 21 -8.91 1.92 -8.33
N THR A 22 -8.63 0.74 -8.91
CA THR A 22 -9.05 -0.55 -8.35
C THR A 22 -8.15 -1.01 -7.21
N TYR A 23 -6.99 -0.37 -7.03
CA TYR A 23 -6.05 -0.67 -5.96
C TYR A 23 -6.33 0.22 -4.76
N PHE A 24 -6.38 -0.39 -3.58
CA PHE A 24 -6.49 0.27 -2.30
C PHE A 24 -5.29 -0.08 -1.43
N VAL A 25 -4.73 0.94 -0.80
CA VAL A 25 -3.57 0.87 0.07
C VAL A 25 -4.03 1.22 1.47
N SER A 26 -3.84 0.28 2.40
CA SER A 26 -4.01 0.52 3.83
C SER A 26 -2.64 0.83 4.45
N TYR A 27 -2.55 1.92 5.18
CA TYR A 27 -1.32 2.35 5.85
C TYR A 27 -1.61 2.86 7.25
N ARG A 28 -0.59 2.78 8.13
CA ARG A 28 -0.67 3.34 9.47
C ARG A 28 -0.37 4.84 9.43
N ASP A 29 -1.39 5.63 9.69
CA ASP A 29 -1.33 7.07 9.90
C ASP A 29 -1.47 7.36 11.39
N PHE A 30 -0.35 7.73 12.03
CA PHE A 30 -0.24 7.86 13.48
C PHE A 30 -0.73 6.59 14.21
N GLU A 31 -1.86 6.66 14.90
CA GLU A 31 -2.49 5.56 15.65
C GLU A 31 -3.63 4.86 14.89
N THR A 32 -3.95 5.33 13.68
CA THR A 32 -5.06 4.81 12.88
C THR A 32 -4.57 4.09 11.63
N ILE A 33 -5.35 3.12 11.14
CA ILE A 33 -5.14 2.54 9.81
C ILE A 33 -6.09 3.24 8.85
N LYS A 34 -5.55 3.94 7.87
CA LYS A 34 -6.31 4.56 6.79
C LYS A 34 -6.23 3.70 5.54
N GLU A 35 -7.34 3.58 4.83
CA GLU A 35 -7.41 2.92 3.53
C GLU A 35 -7.84 3.93 2.48
N ILE A 36 -7.05 4.08 1.43
CA ILE A 36 -7.31 4.98 0.30
C ILE A 36 -6.92 4.30 -1.01
N SER A 37 -7.38 4.84 -2.14
CA SER A 37 -6.95 4.34 -3.45
C SER A 37 -5.45 4.58 -3.67
N LEU A 38 -4.81 3.72 -4.44
CA LEU A 38 -3.38 3.84 -4.78
C LEU A 38 -2.99 5.20 -5.39
N PRO A 39 -3.74 5.80 -6.34
CA PRO A 39 -3.41 7.14 -6.83
C PRO A 39 -3.49 8.21 -5.73
N ASN A 40 -4.50 8.16 -4.86
CA ASN A 40 -4.61 9.07 -3.73
C ASN A 40 -3.46 8.87 -2.74
N PHE A 41 -3.05 7.62 -2.51
CA PHE A 41 -1.89 7.32 -1.67
C PHE A 41 -0.59 7.88 -2.23
N ILE A 42 -0.34 7.76 -3.55
CA ILE A 42 0.86 8.34 -4.18
C ILE A 42 0.88 9.85 -4.04
N HIS A 43 -0.29 10.50 -4.14
CA HIS A 43 -0.42 11.94 -3.95
C HIS A 43 -0.17 12.34 -2.48
N GLU A 44 -0.90 11.75 -1.52
CA GLU A 44 -0.77 12.01 -0.07
C GLU A 44 0.62 11.69 0.47
N SER A 45 1.23 10.60 0.00
CA SER A 45 2.56 10.18 0.41
C SER A 45 3.69 11.00 -0.21
N GLU A 46 3.39 11.89 -1.17
CA GLU A 46 4.37 12.60 -2.00
C GLU A 46 5.44 11.67 -2.58
N ASN A 47 5.01 10.62 -3.29
CA ASN A 47 5.87 9.55 -3.78
C ASN A 47 6.71 8.91 -2.64
N PHE A 48 6.05 8.54 -1.55
CA PHE A 48 6.64 7.91 -0.37
C PHE A 48 7.61 8.78 0.46
N GLN A 49 7.71 10.09 0.19
CA GLN A 49 8.51 11.02 1.00
C GLN A 49 7.86 11.31 2.36
N LYS A 50 6.54 11.54 2.37
CA LYS A 50 5.77 11.77 3.61
C LYS A 50 5.38 10.46 4.29
N ILE A 51 4.94 9.47 3.51
CA ILE A 51 4.46 8.19 4.02
C ILE A 51 5.33 7.07 3.44
N PRO A 52 6.32 6.55 4.18
CA PRO A 52 7.21 5.52 3.67
C PRO A 52 6.47 4.19 3.47
N ILE A 53 6.92 3.41 2.49
CA ILE A 53 6.40 2.07 2.15
C ILE A 53 6.31 1.16 3.39
N SER A 54 7.20 1.31 4.37
CA SER A 54 7.21 0.55 5.62
C SER A 54 5.94 0.71 6.47
N ARG A 55 5.19 1.82 6.29
CA ARG A 55 3.92 2.11 6.97
C ARG A 55 2.73 1.41 6.32
N ILE A 56 2.88 0.90 5.09
CA ILE A 56 1.83 0.14 4.40
C ILE A 56 1.63 -1.18 5.14
N THR A 57 0.38 -1.43 5.53
CA THR A 57 -0.04 -2.63 6.23
C THR A 57 -0.75 -3.59 5.31
N LYS A 58 -1.46 -3.10 4.28
CA LYS A 58 -2.20 -3.95 3.35
C LYS A 58 -2.34 -3.28 1.99
N ILE A 59 -2.35 -4.07 0.92
CA ILE A 59 -2.71 -3.63 -0.42
C ILE A 59 -3.71 -4.63 -0.96
N ARG A 60 -4.87 -4.13 -1.40
CA ARG A 60 -5.90 -4.93 -2.07
C ARG A 60 -6.18 -4.36 -3.46
N LYS A 61 -6.49 -5.24 -4.40
CA LYS A 61 -7.08 -4.88 -5.69
C LYS A 61 -8.50 -5.41 -5.70
N ASN A 62 -9.48 -4.52 -5.66
CA ASN A 62 -10.89 -4.87 -5.58
C ASN A 62 -11.17 -5.80 -4.37
N ASN A 63 -11.44 -7.08 -4.61
CA ASN A 63 -11.66 -8.12 -3.58
C ASN A 63 -10.43 -9.00 -3.28
N THR A 64 -9.30 -8.80 -3.96
CA THR A 64 -8.10 -9.62 -3.84
C THR A 64 -7.04 -8.91 -3.01
N ILE A 65 -6.53 -9.56 -1.97
CA ILE A 65 -5.40 -9.04 -1.18
C ILE A 65 -4.11 -9.36 -1.93
N LEU A 66 -3.37 -8.33 -2.35
CA LEU A 66 -2.08 -8.47 -3.04
C LEU A 66 -0.91 -8.47 -2.07
N PHE A 67 -1.05 -7.75 -0.97
CA PHE A 67 -0.06 -7.68 0.09
C PHE A 67 -0.74 -7.50 1.43
N GLU A 68 -0.28 -8.22 2.44
CA GLU A 68 -0.63 -7.97 3.82
C GLU A 68 0.61 -8.13 4.68
N LYS A 69 0.92 -7.07 5.43
CA LYS A 69 1.93 -7.11 6.46
C LYS A 69 1.28 -7.78 7.66
N ILE A 70 1.56 -9.08 7.81
CA ILE A 70 1.29 -9.79 9.06
C ILE A 70 2.05 -9.05 10.15
N LEU A 71 1.34 -8.23 10.92
CA LEU A 71 1.78 -7.73 12.21
C LEU A 71 1.50 -8.89 13.15
N THR A 72 2.45 -9.81 13.31
CA THR A 72 2.41 -10.68 14.49
C THR A 72 2.38 -9.75 15.68
N LYS A 73 1.24 -9.70 16.37
CA LYS A 73 1.24 -9.34 17.77
C LYS A 73 2.00 -10.48 18.43
N ASP A 74 3.31 -10.34 18.55
CA ASP A 74 4.04 -11.07 19.58
C ASP A 74 3.41 -10.59 20.90
N GLU A 75 2.62 -11.49 21.47
CA GLU A 75 1.92 -11.39 22.76
C GLU A 75 2.91 -11.37 23.92
#